data_AF-A0AAN8FR78-F1
#
_entry.id   AF-A0AAN8FR78-F1
#
_cell.length_a   1.000
_cell.length_b   1.000
_cell.length_c   1.000
_cell.angle_alpha   90.00
_cell.angle_beta   90.00
_cell.angle_gamma   90.00
#
_symmetry.space_group_name_H-M   'P 1'
#
loop_
_entity.id
_entity.type
_entity.pdbx_description
1 polymer ?
#
loop_
_entity_poly.entity_id
_entity_poly.type
_entity_poly.pdbx_seq_one_letter_code
_entity_poly.pdbx_strand_id
1 'polypeptide(L)'
;QVNLRRENVTLARYSSDHTPAQKIHTIRLRWSPAKNAETYRVHCEANGTNEVLTILDRQNLTSTTSIDERFLFPSGQLFVICGVRASNAHGSSGWTYSPVVTIHSLTIETTSISPGDYAEEITQVSTDDINLDQLLKLIHASKIEDLSVQPITRAPEERVIVRPPGGQKPSSSEYAEKPGFSPVQEGEVEFLEKDIEEDYEILEEDIRRAIGASKKRKPEKFGEERFHSSVDRVL
;
A
#
# COMPACT_ATOMS: atom_id res chain seq x y z
N GLN A 1 15.30 -7.57 -12.92
CA GLN A 1 14.70 -6.21 -12.85
C GLN A 1 13.20 -6.36 -13.06
N VAL A 2 12.39 -5.77 -12.19
CA VAL A 2 10.93 -5.78 -12.31
C VAL A 2 10.51 -4.60 -13.18
N ASN A 3 9.63 -4.81 -14.15
CA ASN A 3 9.01 -3.74 -14.91
C ASN A 3 7.57 -3.59 -14.43
N LEU A 4 7.27 -2.44 -13.80
CA LEU A 4 5.93 -2.10 -13.36
C LEU A 4 5.21 -1.39 -14.50
N ARG A 5 4.15 -2.01 -15.02
CA ARG A 5 3.28 -1.42 -16.04
C ARG A 5 1.94 -1.09 -15.42
N ARG A 6 1.43 0.09 -15.75
CA ARG A 6 0.15 0.55 -15.27
C ARG A 6 -0.91 0.42 -16.36
N GLU A 7 -2.09 -0.05 -15.95
CA GLU A 7 -3.30 0.01 -16.77
C GLU A 7 -4.32 0.89 -16.02
N ASN A 8 -4.70 2.01 -16.65
CA ASN A 8 -5.75 2.99 -16.35
C ASN A 8 -6.49 2.93 -14.99
N VAL A 9 -6.60 4.08 -14.32
CA VAL A 9 -7.60 4.30 -13.25
C VAL A 9 -8.95 4.51 -13.89
N THR A 10 -9.87 3.58 -13.65
CA THR A 10 -11.25 3.71 -14.12
C THR A 10 -12.13 4.19 -12.97
N LEU A 11 -12.94 5.22 -13.24
CA LEU A 11 -13.95 5.73 -12.33
C LEU A 11 -15.25 4.96 -12.57
N ALA A 12 -15.64 4.14 -11.61
CA ALA A 12 -16.97 3.52 -11.61
C ALA A 12 -17.91 4.35 -10.72
N ARG A 13 -19.10 4.67 -11.22
CA ARG A 13 -20.18 5.27 -10.41
C ARG A 13 -21.10 4.16 -9.94
N TYR A 14 -21.29 4.06 -8.64
CA TYR A 14 -22.35 3.24 -8.06
C TYR A 14 -23.50 4.18 -7.69
N SER A 15 -24.69 3.94 -8.25
CA SER A 15 -25.92 4.67 -7.92
C SER A 15 -26.81 3.71 -7.15
N SER A 16 -26.96 3.93 -5.84
CA SER A 16 -28.07 3.39 -5.07
C SER A 16 -28.98 4.56 -4.73
N ASP A 17 -30.29 4.38 -4.86
CA ASP A 17 -31.22 5.46 -5.24
C ASP A 17 -31.32 6.67 -4.29
N HIS A 18 -30.72 6.67 -3.10
CA HIS A 18 -30.81 7.81 -2.15
C HIS A 18 -29.49 8.23 -1.47
N THR A 19 -28.32 7.77 -1.92
CA THR A 19 -27.03 8.26 -1.39
C THR A 19 -26.21 8.95 -2.48
N PRO A 20 -25.50 10.06 -2.16
CA PRO A 20 -24.62 10.70 -3.13
C PRO A 20 -23.61 9.67 -3.63
N ALA A 21 -23.62 9.42 -4.94
CA ALA A 21 -22.81 8.38 -5.57
C ALA A 21 -21.33 8.54 -5.19
N GLN A 22 -20.86 7.67 -4.29
CA GLN A 22 -19.45 7.65 -3.89
C GLN A 22 -18.61 7.21 -5.09
N LYS A 23 -17.55 7.97 -5.38
CA LYS A 23 -16.63 7.66 -6.48
C LYS A 23 -15.68 6.56 -6.03
N ILE A 24 -15.82 5.40 -6.66
CA ILE A 24 -14.92 4.27 -6.45
C ILE A 24 -13.79 4.39 -7.47
N HIS A 25 -12.56 4.49 -6.95
CA HIS A 25 -11.34 4.51 -7.74
C HIS A 25 -10.76 3.11 -7.79
N THR A 26 -10.48 2.62 -9.00
CA THR A 26 -9.86 1.32 -9.17
C THR A 26 -8.38 1.50 -9.50
N ILE A 27 -7.49 0.89 -8.72
CA ILE A 27 -6.05 0.89 -8.96
C ILE A 27 -5.63 -0.50 -9.41
N ARG A 28 -5.14 -0.57 -10.65
CA ARG A 28 -4.61 -1.80 -11.25
C ARG A 28 -3.09 -1.72 -11.36
N LEU A 29 -2.42 -2.63 -10.67
CA LEU A 29 -0.97 -2.79 -10.69
C LEU A 29 -0.63 -4.08 -11.40
N ARG A 30 0.31 -4.03 -12.35
CA ARG A 30 0.83 -5.21 -13.05
C ARG A 30 2.34 -5.11 -13.13
N TRP A 31 3.04 -6.19 -12.85
CA TRP A 31 4.50 -6.22 -12.96
C TRP A 31 5.01 -7.48 -13.63
N SER A 32 6.18 -7.40 -14.24
CA SER A 32 6.85 -8.58 -14.79
C SER A 32 7.36 -9.47 -13.67
N PRO A 33 7.23 -10.81 -13.78
CA PRO A 33 7.78 -11.73 -12.79
C PRO A 33 9.32 -11.57 -12.72
N ALA A 34 9.86 -11.54 -11.50
CA ALA A 34 11.28 -11.52 -11.25
C ALA A 34 11.84 -12.95 -11.23
N LYS A 35 13.06 -13.13 -11.75
CA LYS A 35 13.77 -14.42 -11.72
C LYS A 35 14.04 -14.81 -10.27
N ASN A 36 13.70 -16.05 -9.90
CA ASN A 36 13.88 -16.62 -8.55
C ASN A 36 13.16 -15.84 -7.44
N ALA A 37 12.07 -15.14 -7.76
CA ALA A 37 11.22 -14.54 -6.75
C ALA A 37 10.26 -15.59 -6.16
N GLU A 38 10.22 -15.66 -4.84
CA GLU A 38 9.33 -16.55 -4.10
C GLU A 38 8.06 -15.79 -3.68
N THR A 39 8.25 -14.56 -3.21
CA THR A 39 7.17 -13.67 -2.79
C THR A 39 7.37 -12.26 -3.33
N TYR A 40 6.28 -11.49 -3.36
CA TYR A 40 6.30 -10.06 -3.64
C TYR A 40 5.70 -9.28 -2.46
N ARG A 41 6.22 -8.06 -2.26
CA ARG A 41 5.57 -7.03 -1.43
C ARG A 41 5.20 -5.86 -2.32
N VAL A 42 3.97 -5.39 -2.18
CA VAL A 42 3.44 -4.21 -2.87
C VAL A 42 3.09 -3.18 -1.83
N HIS A 43 3.57 -1.95 -2.05
CA HIS A 43 3.31 -0.80 -1.19
C HIS A 43 2.79 0.34 -2.07
N CYS A 44 1.74 1.03 -1.66
CA CYS A 44 1.24 2.21 -2.34
C CYS A 44 0.95 3.32 -1.35
N GLU A 45 1.36 4.52 -1.72
CA GLU A 45 1.13 5.74 -0.97
C GLU A 45 0.34 6.73 -1.83
N ALA A 46 -0.59 7.43 -1.20
CA ALA A 46 -1.29 8.57 -1.77
C ALA A 46 -0.90 9.82 -0.98
N ASN A 47 -0.25 10.76 -1.64
CA ASN A 47 0.11 12.04 -1.05
C ASN A 47 -0.98 13.07 -1.37
N GLY A 48 -1.62 13.59 -0.33
CA GLY A 48 -2.50 14.76 -0.39
C GLY A 48 -1.71 16.06 -0.20
N THR A 49 -2.39 17.19 -0.05
CA THR A 49 -1.72 18.47 0.22
C THR A 49 -1.02 18.52 1.58
N ASN A 50 -1.51 17.76 2.57
CA ASN A 50 -1.07 17.88 3.96
C ASN A 50 -0.54 16.56 4.55
N GLU A 51 -0.85 15.41 3.96
CA GLU A 51 -0.56 14.10 4.55
C GLU A 51 -0.26 13.04 3.49
N VAL A 52 0.66 12.12 3.83
CA VAL A 52 0.95 10.93 3.05
C VAL A 52 0.18 9.75 3.67
N LEU A 53 -0.72 9.16 2.89
CA LEU A 53 -1.57 8.06 3.30
C LEU A 53 -1.08 6.77 2.66
N THR A 54 -0.83 5.73 3.46
CA THR A 54 -0.60 4.38 2.92
C THR A 54 -1.93 3.76 2.53
N ILE A 55 -2.12 3.50 1.24
CA ILE A 55 -3.40 2.99 0.71
C ILE A 55 -3.37 1.47 0.51
N LEU A 56 -2.18 0.89 0.32
CA LEU A 56 -2.02 -0.55 0.12
C LEU A 56 -0.65 -0.98 0.65
N ASP A 57 -0.59 -1.91 1.59
CA ASP A 57 0.65 -2.65 1.91
C ASP A 57 0.30 -4.14 1.99
N ARG A 58 0.70 -4.89 0.96
CA ARG A 58 0.49 -6.34 0.86
C ARG A 58 1.83 -7.02 0.86
N GLN A 59 2.01 -7.95 1.79
CA GLN A 59 3.25 -8.71 1.95
C GLN A 59 3.01 -10.17 1.58
N ASN A 60 4.09 -10.90 1.26
CA ASN A 60 4.09 -12.34 1.02
C ASN A 60 3.15 -12.81 -0.11
N LEU A 61 3.02 -12.01 -1.17
CA LEU A 61 2.22 -12.38 -2.34
C LEU A 61 2.97 -13.44 -3.14
N THR A 62 2.52 -14.69 -3.09
CA THR A 62 3.08 -15.81 -3.85
C THR A 62 2.46 -15.87 -5.24
N SER A 63 3.29 -16.06 -6.27
CA SER A 63 2.88 -16.31 -7.67
C SER A 63 1.94 -15.27 -8.31
N THR A 64 1.71 -14.12 -7.67
CA THR A 64 0.83 -13.06 -8.17
C THR A 64 1.66 -11.97 -8.83
N THR A 65 1.27 -11.55 -10.04
CA THR A 65 1.93 -10.47 -10.80
C THR A 65 1.01 -9.28 -11.07
N SER A 66 -0.17 -9.27 -10.44
CA SER A 66 -1.15 -8.21 -10.58
C SER A 66 -2.00 -8.03 -9.33
N ILE A 67 -2.36 -6.79 -9.03
CA ILE A 67 -3.34 -6.42 -7.99
C ILE A 67 -4.38 -5.50 -8.62
N ASP A 68 -5.65 -5.79 -8.37
CA ASP A 68 -6.77 -4.92 -8.72
C ASP A 68 -7.56 -4.64 -7.44
N GLU A 69 -7.42 -3.42 -6.91
CA GLU A 69 -8.04 -3.00 -5.65
C GLU A 69 -8.86 -1.73 -5.86
N ARG A 70 -9.94 -1.62 -5.09
CA ARG A 70 -10.90 -0.51 -5.18
C ARG A 70 -10.80 0.34 -3.92
N PHE A 71 -10.60 1.63 -4.11
CA PHE A 71 -10.43 2.61 -3.04
C PHE A 71 -11.45 3.72 -3.15
N LEU A 72 -11.90 4.20 -2.00
CA LEU A 72 -12.65 5.45 -1.88
C LEU A 72 -11.66 6.51 -1.44
N PHE A 73 -11.42 7.49 -2.31
CA PHE A 73 -10.51 8.58 -2.01
C PHE A 73 -11.28 9.84 -1.61
N PRO A 74 -10.75 10.64 -0.67
CA PRO A 74 -11.32 11.94 -0.38
C PRO A 74 -11.32 12.83 -1.63
N SER A 75 -12.20 13.82 -1.63
CA SER A 75 -12.22 14.85 -2.67
C SER A 75 -10.90 15.64 -2.70
N GLY A 76 -10.48 16.04 -3.89
CA GLY A 76 -9.25 16.81 -4.09
C GLY A 76 -8.29 16.13 -5.06
N GLN A 77 -7.07 16.66 -5.08
CA GLN A 77 -5.97 16.15 -5.88
C GLN A 77 -5.11 15.23 -5.01
N LEU A 78 -4.91 14.00 -5.46
CA LEU A 78 -4.05 13.02 -4.79
C LEU A 78 -2.96 12.54 -5.74
N PHE A 79 -1.74 12.41 -5.23
CA PHE A 79 -0.61 11.86 -5.96
C PHE A 79 -0.31 10.45 -5.47
N VAL A 80 -0.56 9.45 -6.30
CA VAL A 80 -0.37 8.05 -5.94
C VAL A 80 0.94 7.53 -6.53
N ILE A 81 1.75 6.90 -5.68
CA ILE A 81 2.95 6.15 -6.06
C ILE A 81 2.86 4.73 -5.50
N CYS A 82 3.22 3.74 -6.31
CA CYS A 82 3.24 2.35 -5.89
C CYS A 82 4.61 1.74 -6.12
N GLY A 83 5.12 0.99 -5.15
CA GLY A 83 6.35 0.22 -5.21
C GLY A 83 6.07 -1.28 -5.16
N VAL A 84 6.88 -2.05 -5.88
CA VAL A 84 6.93 -3.51 -5.76
C VAL A 84 8.36 -3.93 -5.46
N ARG A 85 8.54 -4.86 -4.52
CA ARG A 85 9.81 -5.57 -4.30
C ARG A 85 9.58 -7.07 -4.32
N ALA A 86 10.56 -7.81 -4.84
CA ALA A 86 10.57 -9.27 -4.83
C ALA A 86 11.44 -9.77 -3.67
N SER A 87 11.07 -10.89 -3.09
CA SER A 87 11.82 -11.54 -2.00
C SER A 87 11.92 -13.04 -2.24
N ASN A 88 13.02 -13.63 -1.77
CA ASN A 88 13.27 -15.07 -1.75
C ASN A 88 14.11 -15.44 -0.52
N ALA A 89 14.44 -16.72 -0.37
CA ALA A 89 15.28 -17.21 0.72
C ALA A 89 16.64 -16.51 0.88
N HIS A 90 17.17 -15.87 -0.17
CA HIS A 90 18.48 -15.19 -0.14
C HIS A 90 18.37 -13.69 0.17
N GLY A 91 17.17 -13.12 0.21
CA GLY A 91 16.95 -11.72 0.53
C GLY A 91 15.84 -11.05 -0.27
N SER A 92 15.86 -9.72 -0.28
CA SER A 92 14.87 -8.89 -0.98
C SER A 92 15.54 -7.99 -2.01
N SER A 93 14.89 -7.79 -3.15
CA SER A 93 15.29 -6.82 -4.14
C SER A 93 15.05 -5.39 -3.64
N GLY A 94 15.72 -4.42 -4.27
CA GLY A 94 15.31 -3.02 -4.18
C GLY A 94 13.87 -2.79 -4.66
N TRP A 95 13.27 -1.70 -4.20
CA TRP A 95 11.93 -1.29 -4.62
C TRP A 95 11.94 -0.79 -6.07
N THR A 96 10.96 -1.25 -6.85
CA THR A 96 10.65 -0.71 -8.18
C THR A 96 9.37 0.11 -8.09
N TYR A 97 9.48 1.42 -8.28
CA TYR A 97 8.34 2.34 -8.18
C TYR A 97 7.67 2.61 -9.52
N SER A 98 6.37 2.86 -9.48
CA SER A 98 5.60 3.36 -10.61
C SER A 98 5.87 4.85 -10.81
N PRO A 99 5.63 5.39 -12.03
CA PRO A 99 5.45 6.82 -12.19
C PRO A 99 4.36 7.35 -11.24
N VAL A 100 4.54 8.58 -10.77
CA VAL A 100 3.55 9.27 -9.93
C VAL A 100 2.29 9.55 -10.73
N VAL A 101 1.12 9.35 -10.12
CA VAL A 101 -0.16 9.55 -10.77
C VAL A 101 -0.99 10.54 -10.00
N THR A 102 -1.48 11.55 -10.71
CA THR A 102 -2.50 12.46 -10.20
C THR A 102 -3.90 11.88 -10.36
N ILE A 103 -4.62 11.75 -9.26
CA ILE A 103 -6.06 11.43 -9.22
C ILE A 103 -6.80 12.73 -8.86
N HIS A 104 -7.74 13.12 -9.72
CA HIS A 104 -8.62 14.25 -9.47
C HIS A 104 -10.01 13.75 -9.07
N SER A 105 -10.33 13.88 -7.79
CA SER A 105 -11.65 13.58 -7.26
C SER A 105 -12.43 14.88 -7.11
N LEU A 106 -13.21 15.23 -8.15
CA LEU A 106 -14.13 16.37 -8.07
C LEU A 106 -15.20 16.08 -7.02
N THR A 107 -15.36 16.96 -6.04
CA THR A 107 -16.56 16.99 -5.19
C THR A 107 -17.74 17.27 -6.10
N ILE A 108 -18.69 16.34 -6.18
CA ILE A 108 -19.98 16.68 -6.74
C ILE A 108 -20.63 17.47 -5.62
N GLU A 109 -20.62 18.80 -5.72
CA GLU A 109 -21.51 19.61 -4.92
C GLU A 109 -22.92 19.12 -5.27
N THR A 110 -23.54 18.38 -4.35
CA THR A 110 -24.94 18.02 -4.47
C THR A 110 -25.67 19.34 -4.48
N THR A 111 -25.95 19.87 -5.67
CA THR A 111 -26.79 21.04 -5.83
C THR A 111 -28.09 20.65 -5.16
N SER A 112 -28.32 21.22 -3.98
CA SER A 112 -29.58 21.12 -3.26
C SER A 112 -30.65 21.50 -4.26
N ILE A 113 -31.29 20.49 -4.84
CA ILE A 113 -32.49 20.70 -5.64
C ILE A 113 -33.48 21.16 -4.59
N SER A 114 -33.72 22.46 -4.56
CA SER A 114 -34.82 23.06 -3.80
C SER A 114 -36.03 22.17 -4.05
N PRO A 115 -36.58 21.52 -3.01
CA PRO A 115 -37.75 20.70 -3.18
C PRO A 115 -38.88 21.64 -3.60
N GLY A 116 -39.22 21.61 -4.88
CA GLY A 116 -40.45 22.23 -5.36
C GLY A 116 -41.63 21.51 -4.74
N ASP A 117 -42.29 22.20 -3.80
CA ASP A 117 -43.71 22.13 -3.47
C ASP A 117 -44.39 20.74 -3.47
N TYR A 118 -43.83 19.78 -2.75
CA TYR A 118 -44.62 18.70 -2.13
C TYR A 118 -44.30 18.68 -0.64
N ALA A 119 -45.05 19.49 0.10
CA ALA A 119 -44.99 19.59 1.55
C ALA A 119 -45.52 18.31 2.20
N GLU A 120 -44.63 17.35 2.44
CA GLU A 120 -44.72 16.55 3.67
C GLU A 120 -43.45 16.81 4.48
N GLU A 121 -43.67 17.32 5.68
CA GLU A 121 -42.70 17.86 6.63
C GLU A 121 -41.79 16.74 7.16
N ILE A 122 -40.70 16.43 6.43
CA ILE A 122 -39.65 15.55 6.94
C ILE A 122 -38.83 16.37 7.94
N THR A 123 -39.25 16.33 9.20
CA THR A 123 -38.45 16.82 10.33
C THR A 123 -37.15 16.03 10.38
N GLN A 124 -36.01 16.72 10.23
CA GLN A 124 -34.68 16.15 10.47
C GLN A 124 -34.59 15.74 11.95
N VAL A 125 -34.79 14.45 12.23
CA VAL A 125 -34.61 13.88 13.56
C VAL A 125 -33.11 13.70 13.80
N SER A 126 -32.58 14.40 14.80
CA SER A 126 -31.23 14.19 15.33
C SER A 126 -31.08 12.72 15.76
N THR A 127 -29.94 12.11 15.46
CA THR A 127 -29.67 10.69 15.79
C THR A 127 -29.72 10.41 17.29
N ASP A 128 -29.61 11.44 18.12
CA ASP A 128 -29.61 11.31 19.58
C ASP A 128 -31.02 11.20 20.19
N ASP A 129 -32.07 11.49 19.41
CA ASP A 129 -33.48 11.49 19.87
C ASP A 129 -34.31 10.31 19.32
N ILE A 130 -33.69 9.33 18.67
CA ILE A 130 -34.42 8.20 18.08
C ILE A 130 -34.84 7.23 19.19
N ASN A 131 -36.14 7.21 19.49
CA ASN A 131 -36.73 6.21 20.36
C ASN A 131 -36.70 4.82 19.69
N LEU A 132 -36.58 3.76 20.50
CA LEU A 132 -36.53 2.36 20.05
C LEU A 132 -37.68 2.00 19.09
N ASP A 133 -38.88 2.50 19.35
CA ASP A 133 -40.04 2.28 18.46
C ASP A 133 -39.91 2.96 17.09
N GLN A 134 -39.24 4.12 17.02
CA GLN A 134 -38.95 4.80 15.75
C GLN A 134 -37.85 4.07 14.98
N LEU A 135 -36.85 3.54 15.70
CA LEU A 135 -35.81 2.70 15.11
C LEU A 135 -36.41 1.41 14.51
N LEU A 136 -37.32 0.76 15.23
CA LEU A 136 -38.05 -0.40 14.71
C LEU A 136 -38.91 -0.03 13.50
N LYS A 137 -39.60 1.10 13.50
CA LYS A 137 -40.33 1.56 12.31
C LYS A 137 -39.42 1.80 11.11
N LEU A 138 -38.22 2.36 11.30
CA LEU A 138 -37.22 2.53 10.23
C LEU A 138 -36.72 1.20 9.68
N ILE A 139 -36.44 0.23 10.56
CA ILE A 139 -36.00 -1.12 10.17
C ILE A 139 -37.09 -1.85 9.39
N HIS A 140 -38.36 -1.70 9.78
CA HIS A 140 -39.48 -2.33 9.08
C HIS A 140 -39.90 -1.58 7.79
N ALA A 141 -39.65 -0.26 7.72
CA ALA A 141 -39.86 0.54 6.52
C ALA A 141 -38.74 0.37 5.49
N SER A 142 -37.57 -0.14 5.90
CA SER A 142 -36.49 -0.59 5.02
C SER A 142 -37.02 -1.76 4.18
N LYS A 143 -37.54 -1.42 3.00
CA LYS A 143 -37.96 -2.34 1.97
C LYS A 143 -36.79 -3.26 1.65
N ILE A 144 -36.93 -4.54 1.95
CA ILE A 144 -35.96 -5.57 1.56
C ILE A 144 -35.95 -5.57 0.03
N GLU A 145 -34.93 -4.98 -0.58
CA GLU A 145 -34.70 -5.13 -2.01
C GLU A 145 -34.28 -6.58 -2.24
N ASP A 146 -35.20 -7.38 -2.77
CA ASP A 146 -34.91 -8.74 -3.23
C ASP A 146 -33.83 -8.65 -4.31
N LEU A 147 -32.60 -8.98 -3.93
CA LEU A 147 -31.48 -9.12 -4.86
C LEU A 147 -31.88 -10.16 -5.91
N SER A 148 -31.91 -9.75 -7.17
CA SER A 148 -32.33 -10.62 -8.26
C SER A 148 -31.51 -11.91 -8.28
N VAL A 149 -32.19 -13.07 -8.20
CA VAL A 149 -31.57 -14.41 -8.18
C VAL A 149 -30.91 -14.79 -9.52
N GLN A 150 -30.90 -13.89 -10.50
CA GLN A 150 -30.33 -14.20 -11.81
C GLN A 150 -28.80 -14.32 -11.71
N PRO A 151 -28.21 -15.47 -12.12
CA PRO A 151 -26.77 -15.62 -12.20
C PRO A 151 -26.18 -14.55 -13.11
N ILE A 152 -25.18 -13.83 -12.62
CA ILE A 152 -24.46 -12.81 -13.39
C ILE A 152 -23.77 -13.50 -14.57
N THR A 153 -24.37 -13.44 -15.75
CA THR A 153 -23.81 -13.96 -16.99
C THR A 153 -22.85 -12.91 -17.55
N ARG A 154 -21.55 -13.12 -17.34
CA ARG A 154 -20.52 -12.31 -18.00
C ARG A 154 -20.25 -12.86 -19.40
N ALA A 155 -20.14 -11.96 -20.38
CA ALA A 155 -19.68 -12.33 -21.71
C ALA A 155 -18.25 -12.91 -21.65
N PRO A 156 -17.91 -13.91 -22.47
CA PRO A 156 -16.58 -14.49 -22.49
C PRO A 156 -15.54 -13.42 -22.85
N GLU A 157 -14.56 -13.20 -21.96
CA GLU A 157 -13.48 -12.26 -22.20
C GLU A 157 -12.61 -12.73 -23.38
N GLU A 158 -12.49 -11.90 -24.43
CA GLU A 158 -11.59 -12.16 -25.54
C GLU A 158 -10.14 -12.14 -25.06
N ARG A 159 -9.45 -13.28 -25.22
CA ARG A 159 -8.03 -13.39 -24.92
C ARG A 159 -7.22 -12.63 -25.96
N VAL A 160 -6.72 -11.45 -25.59
CA VAL A 160 -5.76 -10.71 -26.41
C VAL A 160 -4.41 -11.45 -26.39
N ILE A 161 -4.13 -12.20 -27.44
CA ILE A 161 -2.81 -12.81 -27.67
C ILE A 161 -1.86 -11.71 -28.15
N VAL A 162 -1.09 -11.13 -27.23
CA VAL A 162 -0.01 -10.20 -27.58
C VAL A 162 1.12 -10.99 -28.23
N ARG A 163 1.20 -10.98 -29.57
CA ARG A 163 2.37 -11.48 -30.30
C ARG A 163 3.51 -10.46 -30.14
N PRO A 164 4.68 -10.85 -29.61
CA PRO A 164 5.84 -9.97 -29.59
C PRO A 164 6.24 -9.60 -31.04
N PRO A 165 6.63 -8.34 -31.29
CA PRO A 165 7.05 -7.90 -32.62
C PRO A 165 8.25 -8.72 -33.07
N GLY A 166 8.10 -9.38 -34.22
CA GLY A 166 9.10 -10.27 -34.79
C GLY A 166 10.45 -9.58 -34.99
N GLY A 167 11.51 -10.31 -34.68
CA GLY A 167 12.88 -9.84 -34.74
C GLY A 167 13.29 -9.33 -36.12
N GLN A 168 13.63 -8.05 -36.17
CA GLN A 168 14.59 -7.54 -37.15
C GLN A 168 15.98 -7.99 -36.69
N LYS A 169 16.61 -8.87 -37.49
CA LYS A 169 18.02 -9.23 -37.35
C LYS A 169 18.86 -7.96 -37.54
N PRO A 170 19.75 -7.59 -36.61
CA PRO A 170 20.71 -6.53 -36.86
C PRO A 170 21.67 -6.98 -37.97
N SER A 171 21.75 -6.16 -39.03
CA SER A 171 22.70 -6.33 -40.13
C SER A 171 24.12 -6.21 -39.59
N SER A 172 24.88 -7.28 -39.77
CA SER A 172 26.32 -7.36 -39.53
C SER A 172 27.07 -6.56 -40.60
N SER A 173 27.63 -5.41 -40.25
CA SER A 173 28.92 -4.90 -40.77
C SER A 173 29.22 -3.51 -40.21
N GLU A 174 30.12 -3.41 -39.24
CA GLU A 174 31.24 -2.45 -39.24
C GLU A 174 31.98 -2.58 -37.91
N TYR A 175 33.04 -3.37 -37.93
CA TYR A 175 34.07 -3.33 -36.91
C TYR A 175 34.94 -2.10 -37.18
N ALA A 176 34.76 -1.05 -36.39
CA ALA A 176 35.79 -0.03 -36.20
C ALA A 176 36.50 -0.34 -34.88
N GLU A 177 37.72 -0.86 -35.01
CA GLU A 177 38.68 -1.05 -33.92
C GLU A 177 38.87 0.28 -33.17
N LYS A 178 38.60 0.28 -31.87
CA LYS A 178 39.15 1.28 -30.94
C LYS A 178 40.22 0.60 -30.09
N PRO A 179 41.44 1.16 -30.01
CA PRO A 179 42.52 0.56 -29.24
C PRO A 179 42.40 0.89 -27.75
N GLY A 180 42.69 -0.11 -26.92
CA GLY A 180 43.30 0.08 -25.60
C GLY A 180 42.37 0.45 -24.45
N PHE A 181 41.59 -0.50 -23.94
CA PHE A 181 41.24 -0.52 -22.51
C PHE A 181 41.88 -1.75 -21.88
N SER A 182 42.90 -1.49 -21.06
CA SER A 182 43.54 -2.49 -20.22
C SER A 182 42.51 -3.14 -19.29
N PRO A 183 42.60 -4.45 -19.03
CA PRO A 183 41.72 -5.09 -18.06
C PRO A 183 42.02 -4.52 -16.68
N VAL A 184 41.00 -3.94 -16.06
CA VAL A 184 41.02 -3.60 -14.63
C VAL A 184 41.19 -4.94 -13.90
N GLN A 185 42.34 -5.10 -13.26
CA GLN A 185 42.60 -6.21 -12.35
C GLN A 185 41.51 -6.19 -11.28
N GLU A 186 40.80 -7.31 -11.14
CA GLU A 186 39.96 -7.62 -9.99
C GLU A 186 40.88 -7.64 -8.75
N GLY A 187 41.03 -6.47 -8.12
CA GLY A 187 41.55 -6.39 -6.77
C GLY A 187 40.51 -7.02 -5.86
N GLU A 188 40.90 -8.07 -5.15
CA GLU A 188 40.21 -8.55 -3.96
C GLU A 188 40.03 -7.34 -3.02
N VAL A 189 38.83 -6.77 -3.03
CA VAL A 189 38.42 -5.82 -1.99
C VAL A 189 38.11 -6.69 -0.78
N GLU A 190 39.14 -6.97 0.04
CA GLU A 190 38.95 -7.38 1.43
C GLU A 190 38.19 -6.25 2.12
N PHE A 191 36.86 -6.34 2.11
CA PHE A 191 36.04 -5.56 3.02
C PHE A 191 36.39 -6.01 4.43
N LEU A 192 37.23 -5.23 5.11
CA LEU A 192 37.51 -5.39 6.53
C LEU A 192 36.17 -5.34 7.28
N GLU A 193 35.65 -6.49 7.70
CA GLU A 193 34.39 -6.64 8.47
C GLU A 193 34.33 -5.70 9.69
N LYS A 194 35.50 -5.26 10.15
CA LYS A 194 35.66 -4.34 11.27
C LYS A 194 35.14 -2.93 11.01
N ASP A 195 35.24 -2.43 9.77
CA ASP A 195 34.78 -1.07 9.43
C ASP A 195 33.25 -1.01 9.37
N ILE A 196 32.61 -2.13 9.02
CA ILE A 196 31.15 -2.25 8.97
C ILE A 196 30.56 -2.22 10.38
N GLU A 197 31.23 -2.83 11.37
CA GLU A 197 30.72 -2.95 12.73
C GLU A 197 30.73 -1.60 13.48
N GLU A 198 31.72 -0.74 13.22
CA GLU A 198 31.78 0.63 13.78
C GLU A 198 30.64 1.51 13.25
N ASP A 199 30.35 1.44 11.95
CA ASP A 199 29.25 2.20 11.32
C ASP A 199 27.88 1.78 11.87
N TYR A 200 27.69 0.49 12.15
CA TYR A 200 26.45 0.00 12.77
C TYR A 200 26.28 0.47 14.21
N GLU A 201 27.36 0.55 15.01
CA GLU A 201 27.28 1.02 16.40
C GLU A 201 26.91 2.51 16.48
N ILE A 202 27.48 3.33 15.59
CA ILE A 202 27.15 4.77 15.49
C ILE A 202 25.68 4.97 15.08
N LEU A 203 25.22 4.24 14.06
CA LEU A 203 23.83 4.34 13.59
C LEU A 203 22.82 3.92 14.67
N GLU A 204 23.14 2.87 15.43
CA GLU A 204 22.28 2.39 16.51
C GLU A 204 22.17 3.43 17.65
N GLU A 205 23.26 4.13 17.97
CA GLU A 205 23.27 5.16 19.01
C GLU A 205 22.46 6.41 18.60
N ASP A 206 22.53 6.81 17.34
CA ASP A 206 21.72 7.92 16.80
C ASP A 206 20.22 7.60 16.80
N ILE A 207 19.84 6.37 16.41
CA ILE A 207 18.43 5.93 16.49
C ILE A 207 17.95 5.95 17.94
N ARG A 208 18.75 5.43 18.88
CA ARG A 208 18.42 5.44 20.33
C ARG A 208 18.25 6.86 20.87
N ARG A 209 19.11 7.79 20.46
CA ARG A 209 19.03 9.20 20.84
C ARG A 209 17.76 9.85 20.28
N ALA A 210 17.42 9.58 19.03
CA ALA A 210 16.24 10.14 18.37
C ALA A 210 14.92 9.68 19.03
N ILE A 211 14.85 8.43 19.49
CA ILE A 211 13.65 7.88 20.16
C ILE A 211 13.62 8.13 21.68
N GLY A 212 14.62 8.83 22.23
CA GLY A 212 14.71 9.09 23.68
C GLY A 212 15.03 7.84 24.52
N ALA A 213 15.45 6.74 23.89
CA ALA A 213 15.83 5.51 24.58
C ALA A 213 17.29 5.61 25.05
N SER A 214 17.51 6.27 26.19
CA SER A 214 18.83 6.20 26.84
C SER A 214 19.11 4.76 27.27
N LYS A 215 20.29 4.23 26.89
CA LYS A 215 20.78 2.91 27.30
C LYS A 215 20.77 2.90 28.82
N LYS A 216 19.88 2.14 29.46
CA LYS A 216 19.92 1.91 30.91
C LYS A 216 21.34 1.45 31.23
N ARG A 217 22.12 2.30 31.90
CA ARG A 217 23.46 1.94 32.39
C ARG A 217 23.31 0.60 33.08
N LYS A 218 24.02 -0.43 32.59
CA LYS A 218 24.10 -1.72 33.28
C LYS A 218 24.41 -1.38 34.74
N PRO A 219 23.59 -1.80 35.71
CA PRO A 219 23.96 -1.61 37.11
C PRO A 219 25.32 -2.27 37.27
N GLU A 220 26.34 -1.48 37.56
CA GLU A 220 27.59 -2.00 38.10
C GLU A 220 27.21 -2.90 39.25
N LYS A 221 27.72 -4.13 39.23
CA LYS A 221 27.55 -5.12 40.29
C LYS A 221 28.16 -4.55 41.58
N PHE A 222 27.39 -3.74 42.30
CA PHE A 222 27.69 -3.46 43.70
C PHE A 222 27.49 -4.75 44.48
N GLY A 223 28.54 -5.12 45.20
CA GLY A 223 28.67 -6.40 45.87
C GLY A 223 27.54 -6.67 46.86
N GLU A 224 27.09 -7.93 46.82
CA GLU A 224 26.92 -8.82 47.96
C GLU A 224 26.99 -8.16 49.37
N GLU A 225 25.96 -7.43 49.78
CA GLU A 225 25.68 -7.23 51.19
C GLU A 225 24.68 -8.28 51.67
N ARG A 226 25.22 -9.25 52.41
CA ARG A 226 24.49 -10.23 53.21
C ARG A 226 23.64 -9.51 54.26
N PHE A 227 22.34 -9.36 54.02
CA PHE A 227 21.40 -9.09 55.10
C PHE A 227 20.94 -10.40 55.73
N HIS A 228 21.53 -10.72 56.87
CA HIS A 228 20.97 -11.65 57.85
C HIS A 228 19.68 -11.03 58.42
N SER A 229 18.51 -11.59 58.10
CA SER A 229 17.30 -11.36 58.90
C SER A 229 17.01 -12.59 59.75
N SER A 230 17.56 -12.58 60.96
CA SER A 230 17.03 -13.34 62.08
C SER A 230 15.96 -12.46 62.73
N VAL A 231 14.68 -12.82 62.65
CA VAL A 231 13.67 -12.42 63.66
C VAL A 231 12.64 -13.53 63.81
N ASP A 232 12.35 -13.77 65.09
CA ASP A 232 11.77 -14.93 65.72
C ASP A 232 10.28 -15.21 65.46
N ARG A 233 9.97 -16.51 65.59
CA ARG A 233 8.68 -17.02 66.05
C ARG A 233 8.36 -16.48 67.44
N VAL A 234 7.17 -15.91 67.63
CA VAL A 234 6.41 -16.08 68.87
C VAL A 234 4.94 -16.36 68.52
N LEU A 235 4.38 -17.30 69.27
CA LEU A 235 3.07 -17.94 69.24
C LEU A 235 1.87 -17.00 69.11
#